data_AF-A0A814N484-F1
#
_entry.id   AF-A0A814N484-F1
#
_cell.length_a   1.000
_cell.length_b   1.000
_cell.length_c   1.000
_cell.angle_alpha   90.00
_cell.angle_beta   90.00
_cell.angle_gamma   90.00
#
_symmetry.space_group_name_H-M   'P 1'
#
loop_
_entity.id
_entity.type
_entity.pdbx_description
1 polymer ?
#
loop_
_entity_poly.entity_id
_entity_poly.type
_entity_poly.pdbx_seq_one_letter_code
_entity_poly.pdbx_strand_id
1 'polypeptide(L)'
;NYQKVFQISILQSTEILNHLRPRFHLINYWLQSYIYQLQYNTTFPSIERCATQVNDYLNHTKSPEDINPNVLHDFSKYMINSYYSTYYWNKAERLTRDEPSKKFLEQLIRQNQNRRLTRDDTTFDFLLYIFDAIDLLRLTVI
;
A
#
# COMPACT_ATOMS: atom_id res chain seq x y z
N ASN A 1 -37.78 1.56 -28.17
CA ASN A 1 -37.10 0.37 -27.59
C ASN A 1 -35.60 0.60 -27.34
N TYR A 2 -34.86 1.26 -28.24
CA TYR A 2 -33.42 1.52 -28.07
C TYR A 2 -33.01 2.38 -26.86
N GLN A 3 -33.79 3.41 -26.48
CA GLN A 3 -33.49 4.22 -25.28
C GLN A 3 -33.52 3.42 -23.97
N LYS A 4 -34.43 2.44 -23.84
CA LYS A 4 -34.48 1.56 -22.67
C LYS A 4 -33.28 0.62 -22.63
N VAL A 5 -32.90 0.04 -23.76
CA VAL A 5 -31.71 -0.82 -23.88
C VAL A 5 -30.45 -0.03 -23.50
N PHE A 6 -30.30 1.20 -24.01
CA PHE A 6 -29.17 2.06 -23.71
C PHE A 6 -29.10 2.48 -22.24
N GLN A 7 -30.24 2.81 -21.61
CA GLN A 7 -30.31 3.10 -20.17
C GLN A 7 -29.93 1.90 -19.31
N ILE A 8 -30.38 0.70 -19.67
CA ILE A 8 -30.02 -0.54 -18.97
C ILE A 8 -28.51 -0.80 -19.09
N SER A 9 -27.92 -0.65 -20.28
CA SER A 9 -26.48 -0.82 -20.48
C SER A 9 -25.64 0.18 -19.68
N ILE A 10 -26.08 1.45 -19.57
CA ILE A 10 -25.39 2.46 -18.75
C ILE A 10 -25.50 2.12 -17.26
N LEU A 11 -26.69 1.74 -16.78
CA LEU A 11 -26.90 1.36 -15.38
C LEU A 11 -26.03 0.16 -15.00
N GLN A 12 -26.01 -0.89 -15.84
CA GLN A 12 -25.16 -2.07 -15.64
C GLN A 12 -23.67 -1.69 -15.64
N SER A 13 -23.23 -0.84 -16.57
CA SER A 13 -21.83 -0.38 -16.62
C SER A 13 -21.45 0.43 -15.38
N THR A 14 -22.36 1.26 -14.88
CA THR A 14 -22.15 2.09 -13.69
C THR A 14 -22.09 1.24 -12.42
N GLU A 15 -22.94 0.23 -12.33
CA GLU A 15 -22.98 -0.73 -11.22
C GLU A 15 -21.70 -1.59 -11.20
N ILE A 16 -21.25 -2.07 -12.37
CA ILE A 16 -19.96 -2.77 -12.53
C ILE A 16 -18.80 -1.86 -12.07
N LEU A 17 -18.75 -0.61 -12.54
CA LEU A 17 -17.70 0.34 -12.14
C LEU A 17 -17.73 0.64 -10.64
N ASN A 18 -18.91 0.76 -10.04
CA ASN A 18 -19.08 0.96 -8.60
C ASN A 18 -18.62 -0.26 -7.79
N HIS A 19 -18.75 -1.47 -8.33
CA HIS A 19 -18.25 -2.69 -7.69
C HIS A 19 -16.74 -2.91 -7.85
N LEU A 20 -16.16 -2.54 -8.98
CA LEU A 20 -14.75 -2.77 -9.28
C LEU A 20 -13.82 -1.71 -8.69
N ARG A 21 -14.24 -0.44 -8.69
CA ARG A 21 -13.45 0.69 -8.20
C ARG A 21 -12.87 0.48 -6.80
N PRO A 22 -13.65 0.10 -5.76
CA PRO A 22 -13.09 -0.07 -4.42
C PRO A 22 -12.09 -1.23 -4.32
N ARG A 23 -12.29 -2.32 -5.07
CA ARG A 23 -11.35 -3.47 -5.14
C ARG A 23 -10.03 -3.10 -5.79
N PHE A 24 -10.09 -2.35 -6.89
CA PHE A 24 -8.89 -1.83 -7.55
C PHE A 24 -8.10 -0.89 -6.63
N HIS A 25 -8.79 0.01 -5.92
CA HIS A 25 -8.13 0.89 -4.95
C HIS A 25 -7.50 0.12 -3.79
N LEU A 26 -8.12 -0.96 -3.32
CA LEU A 26 -7.55 -1.83 -2.30
C LEU A 26 -6.19 -2.42 -2.74
N ILE A 27 -6.16 -3.07 -3.92
CA ILE A 27 -4.93 -3.64 -4.49
C ILE A 27 -3.87 -2.56 -4.70
N ASN A 28 -4.27 -1.41 -5.26
CA ASN A 28 -3.35 -0.30 -5.49
C ASN A 28 -2.76 0.25 -4.17
N TYR A 29 -3.54 0.35 -3.09
CA TYR A 29 -3.03 0.81 -1.81
C TYR A 29 -2.08 -0.19 -1.15
N TRP A 30 -2.32 -1.49 -1.27
CA TRP A 30 -1.32 -2.48 -0.85
C TRP A 30 -0.01 -2.34 -1.66
N LEU A 31 -0.10 -2.22 -2.99
CA LEU A 31 1.08 -2.02 -3.85
C LEU A 31 1.87 -0.76 -3.48
N GLN A 32 1.19 0.37 -3.29
CA GLN A 32 1.84 1.62 -2.87
C GLN A 32 2.52 1.45 -1.51
N SER A 33 1.83 0.84 -0.54
CA SER A 33 2.40 0.57 0.78
C SER A 33 3.70 -0.23 0.69
N TYR A 34 3.71 -1.24 -0.17
CA TYR A 34 4.83 -2.15 -0.38
C TYR A 34 6.02 -1.49 -1.11
N ILE A 35 5.75 -0.68 -2.13
CA ILE A 35 6.80 0.09 -2.83
C ILE A 35 7.56 0.98 -1.86
N TYR A 36 6.84 1.71 -1.00
CA TYR A 36 7.47 2.55 0.01
C TYR A 36 8.22 1.73 1.08
N GLN A 37 7.75 0.53 1.43
CA GLN A 37 8.45 -0.38 2.34
C GLN A 37 9.77 -0.91 1.75
N LEU A 38 9.80 -1.25 0.46
CA LEU A 38 11.05 -1.66 -0.21
C LEU A 38 12.07 -0.53 -0.25
N GLN A 39 11.62 0.70 -0.49
CA GLN A 39 12.48 1.89 -0.45
C GLN A 39 12.94 2.25 0.98
N TYR A 40 12.27 1.72 2.00
CA TYR A 40 12.62 1.85 3.42
C TYR A 40 13.70 0.85 3.85
N ASN A 41 13.65 -0.40 3.37
CA ASN A 41 14.54 -1.49 3.82
C ASN A 41 16.00 -1.37 3.34
N THR A 42 16.34 -0.41 2.49
CA THR A 42 17.66 -0.30 1.85
C THR A 42 18.63 0.69 2.54
N THR A 43 18.24 1.34 3.64
CA THR A 43 18.99 2.48 4.24
C THR A 43 19.44 2.31 5.70
N PHE A 44 19.46 1.09 6.25
CA PHE A 44 19.71 0.87 7.69
C PHE A 44 20.94 1.58 8.31
N PRO A 45 22.13 1.63 7.67
CA PRO A 45 23.30 2.29 8.26
C PRO A 45 23.22 3.83 8.32
N SER A 46 22.40 4.48 7.47
CA SER A 46 22.31 5.94 7.44
C SER A 46 21.37 6.50 8.51
N ILE A 47 20.40 5.71 8.99
CA ILE A 47 19.42 6.14 10.00
C ILE A 47 20.06 6.25 11.38
N GLU A 48 20.80 5.23 11.83
CA GLU A 48 21.50 5.28 13.14
C GLU A 48 22.53 6.40 13.17
N ARG A 49 23.25 6.61 12.05
CA ARG A 49 24.18 7.73 11.89
C ARG A 49 23.47 9.08 11.95
N CYS A 50 22.32 9.23 11.30
CA CYS A 50 21.55 10.46 11.37
C CYS A 50 21.00 10.70 12.78
N ALA A 51 20.44 9.67 13.44
CA ALA A 51 19.92 9.78 14.80
C ALA A 51 21.02 10.22 15.78
N THR A 52 22.24 9.67 15.62
CA THR A 52 23.41 10.08 16.39
C THR A 52 23.78 11.54 16.11
N GLN A 53 23.87 11.96 14.84
CA GLN A 53 24.22 13.34 14.48
C GLN A 53 23.17 14.37 14.95
N VAL A 54 21.88 14.04 14.85
CA VAL A 54 20.79 14.88 15.37
C VAL A 54 20.84 14.95 16.89
N ASN A 55 21.09 13.84 17.58
CA ASN A 55 21.23 13.81 19.03
C ASN A 55 22.46 14.60 19.50
N ASP A 56 23.60 14.48 18.82
CA ASP A 56 24.81 15.26 19.09
C ASP A 56 24.54 16.78 18.98
N TYR A 57 23.81 17.19 17.94
CA TYR A 57 23.36 18.57 17.75
C TYR A 57 22.41 19.03 18.87
N LEU A 58 21.38 18.26 19.19
CA LEU A 58 20.44 18.59 20.27
C LEU A 58 21.15 18.68 21.63
N ASN A 59 22.20 17.88 21.84
CA ASN A 59 23.05 17.92 23.02
C ASN A 59 24.19 18.94 22.95
N HIS A 60 24.19 19.83 21.93
CA HIS A 60 25.16 20.91 21.74
C HIS A 60 26.63 20.44 21.66
N THR A 61 26.86 19.19 21.27
CA THR A 61 28.21 18.64 21.07
C THR A 61 28.75 18.91 19.65
N LYS A 62 27.87 19.32 18.73
CA LYS A 62 28.15 19.68 17.33
C LYS A 62 27.26 20.83 16.85
N SER A 63 27.73 21.58 15.85
CA SER A 63 26.99 22.61 15.11
C SER A 63 26.04 21.95 14.08
N PRO A 64 24.92 22.59 13.68
CA PRO A 64 24.10 22.13 12.56
C PRO A 64 24.89 21.87 11.27
N GLU A 65 25.99 22.60 11.06
CA GLU A 65 26.86 22.51 9.88
C GLU A 65 27.65 21.20 9.84
N ASP A 66 27.81 20.53 10.99
CA ASP A 66 28.52 19.26 11.13
C ASP A 66 27.64 18.05 10.73
N ILE A 67 26.35 18.28 10.50
CA ILE A 67 25.42 17.24 10.04
C ILE A 67 25.67 17.00 8.56
N ASN A 68 26.01 15.75 8.21
CA ASN A 68 26.27 15.41 6.82
C ASN A 68 24.95 15.51 6.01
N PRO A 69 24.88 16.36 4.97
CA PRO A 69 23.64 16.60 4.24
C PRO A 69 23.12 15.35 3.52
N ASN A 70 24.01 14.43 3.12
CA ASN A 70 23.61 13.16 2.50
C ASN A 70 22.94 12.23 3.53
N VAL A 71 23.45 12.22 4.77
CA VAL A 71 22.87 11.45 5.88
C VAL A 71 21.50 12.00 6.27
N LEU A 72 21.36 13.33 6.32
CA LEU A 72 20.08 13.99 6.57
C LEU A 72 19.06 13.75 5.45
N HIS A 73 19.51 13.79 4.19
CA HIS A 73 18.68 13.47 3.02
C HIS A 73 18.19 12.02 3.08
N ASP A 74 19.07 11.05 3.34
CA ASP A 74 18.71 9.64 3.42
C ASP A 74 17.76 9.35 4.59
N PHE A 75 17.97 9.99 5.74
CA PHE A 75 17.06 9.93 6.87
C PHE A 75 15.69 10.51 6.55
N SER A 76 15.64 11.67 5.89
CA SER A 76 14.38 12.30 5.47
C SER A 76 13.62 11.40 4.49
N LYS A 77 14.32 10.84 3.50
CA LYS A 77 13.76 9.87 2.56
C LYS A 77 13.21 8.64 3.28
N TYR A 78 13.95 8.10 4.26
CA TYR A 78 13.50 6.97 5.07
C TYR A 78 12.23 7.29 5.86
N MET A 79 12.18 8.44 6.55
CA MET A 79 11.02 8.87 7.34
C MET A 79 9.79 9.04 6.46
N ILE A 80 9.94 9.68 5.30
CA ILE A 80 8.88 9.87 4.31
C ILE A 80 8.37 8.52 3.81
N ASN A 81 9.26 7.59 3.46
CA ASN A 81 8.88 6.27 2.96
C ASN A 81 8.17 5.42 4.03
N SER A 82 8.66 5.44 5.26
CA SER A 82 7.99 4.76 6.39
C SER A 82 6.58 5.31 6.63
N TYR A 83 6.43 6.64 6.61
CA TYR A 83 5.14 7.31 6.74
C TYR A 83 4.18 6.89 5.63
N TYR A 84 4.59 6.98 4.36
CA TYR A 84 3.73 6.64 3.23
C TYR A 84 3.39 5.14 3.18
N SER A 85 4.34 4.26 3.49
CA SER A 85 4.08 2.82 3.62
C SER A 85 2.92 2.56 4.60
N THR A 86 2.99 3.17 5.79
CA THR A 86 1.96 3.05 6.83
C THR A 86 0.64 3.72 6.42
N TYR A 87 0.70 4.89 5.79
CA TYR A 87 -0.47 5.62 5.32
C TYR A 87 -1.29 4.80 4.31
N TYR A 88 -0.63 4.23 3.30
CA TYR A 88 -1.30 3.44 2.27
C TYR A 88 -1.82 2.11 2.81
N TRP A 89 -1.09 1.46 3.73
CA TRP A 89 -1.59 0.28 4.43
C TRP A 89 -2.90 0.58 5.18
N ASN A 90 -2.91 1.66 5.97
CA ASN A 90 -4.10 2.06 6.72
C ASN A 90 -5.27 2.43 5.82
N LYS A 91 -5.01 2.98 4.63
CA LYS A 91 -6.06 3.21 3.62
C LYS A 91 -6.64 1.90 3.10
N ALA A 92 -5.79 0.91 2.79
CA ALA A 92 -6.23 -0.41 2.40
C ALA A 92 -7.12 -1.04 3.50
N GLU A 93 -6.66 -1.02 4.75
CA GLU A 93 -7.40 -1.55 5.91
C GLU A 93 -8.73 -0.83 6.20
N ARG A 94 -8.88 0.43 5.80
CA ARG A 94 -10.18 1.11 5.88
C ARG A 94 -11.13 0.63 4.78
N LEU A 95 -10.62 0.42 3.57
CA LEU A 95 -11.42 -0.08 2.45
C LEU A 95 -11.95 -1.50 2.70
N THR A 96 -11.24 -2.34 3.45
CA THR A 96 -11.73 -3.69 3.79
C THR A 96 -13.01 -3.70 4.63
N ARG A 97 -13.43 -2.53 5.16
CA ARG A 97 -14.70 -2.36 5.90
C ARG A 97 -15.90 -2.10 4.99
N ASP A 98 -15.65 -1.67 3.75
CA ASP A 98 -16.68 -1.49 2.73
C ASP A 98 -17.14 -2.85 2.19
N GLU A 99 -18.45 -3.07 2.06
CA GLU A 99 -18.98 -4.41 1.77
C GLU A 99 -18.48 -5.04 0.44
N PRO A 100 -18.42 -4.29 -0.68
CA PRO A 100 -17.78 -4.77 -1.90
C PRO A 100 -16.33 -5.26 -1.72
N SER A 101 -15.54 -4.56 -0.91
CA SER A 101 -14.13 -4.89 -0.66
C SER A 101 -13.96 -6.00 0.36
N LYS A 102 -14.84 -6.03 1.37
CA LYS A 102 -14.88 -7.07 2.41
C LYS A 102 -15.16 -8.43 1.82
N LYS A 103 -16.21 -8.57 1.00
CA LYS A 103 -16.53 -9.83 0.32
C LYS A 103 -15.41 -10.30 -0.60
N PHE A 104 -14.79 -9.37 -1.33
CA PHE A 104 -13.64 -9.67 -2.16
C PHE A 104 -12.46 -10.19 -1.33
N LEU A 105 -12.14 -9.53 -0.22
CA LEU A 105 -11.09 -9.97 0.70
C LEU A 105 -11.39 -11.34 1.31
N GLU A 106 -12.62 -11.61 1.74
CA GLU A 106 -13.02 -12.91 2.28
C GLU A 106 -12.86 -14.04 1.26
N GLN A 107 -13.20 -13.80 0.00
CA GLN A 107 -12.98 -14.75 -1.09
C GLN A 107 -11.49 -14.99 -1.33
N LEU A 108 -10.70 -13.93 -1.39
CA LEU A 108 -9.25 -14.01 -1.59
C LEU A 108 -8.57 -14.80 -0.47
N ILE A 109 -8.95 -14.53 0.79
CA ILE A 109 -8.47 -15.27 1.97
C ILE A 109 -8.79 -16.76 1.85
N ARG A 110 -10.00 -17.12 1.41
CA ARG A 110 -10.38 -18.53 1.21
C ARG A 110 -9.56 -19.20 0.10
N GLN A 111 -9.31 -18.51 -1.01
CA GLN A 111 -8.44 -19.01 -2.09
C GLN A 111 -7.00 -19.21 -1.62
N ASN A 112 -6.52 -18.31 -0.75
CA ASN A 112 -5.20 -18.35 -0.14
C ASN A 112 -5.13 -19.22 1.14
N GLN A 113 -5.89 -20.32 1.20
CA GLN A 113 -5.86 -21.28 2.32
C GLN A 113 -6.12 -20.65 3.71
N ASN A 114 -7.01 -19.66 3.76
CA ASN A 114 -7.32 -18.83 4.94
C ASN A 114 -6.16 -17.94 5.44
N ARG A 115 -5.12 -17.74 4.62
CA ARG A 115 -4.08 -16.73 4.87
C ARG A 115 -4.58 -15.34 4.45
N ARG A 116 -4.23 -14.34 5.25
CA ARG A 116 -4.38 -12.91 4.93
C ARG A 116 -3.01 -12.28 4.72
N LEU A 117 -2.91 -11.36 3.77
CA LEU A 117 -1.72 -10.54 3.58
C LEU A 117 -1.39 -9.73 4.84
N THR A 118 -0.11 -9.70 5.22
CA THR A 118 0.41 -8.93 6.34
C THR A 118 1.52 -7.96 5.89
N ARG A 119 1.84 -6.97 6.73
CA ARG A 119 2.94 -6.03 6.44
C ARG A 119 4.32 -6.69 6.50
N ASP A 120 4.42 -7.80 7.20
CA ASP A 120 5.68 -8.50 7.46
C ASP A 120 5.92 -9.64 6.45
N ASP A 121 5.02 -9.79 5.47
CA ASP A 121 5.16 -10.78 4.42
C ASP A 121 6.42 -10.50 3.59
N THR A 122 7.10 -11.58 3.18
CA THR A 122 8.25 -11.48 2.27
C THR A 122 7.82 -10.91 0.92
N THR A 123 8.76 -10.37 0.15
CA THR A 123 8.49 -9.90 -1.23
C THR A 123 7.79 -10.95 -2.07
N PHE A 124 8.23 -12.19 -1.95
CA PHE A 124 7.68 -13.28 -2.74
C PHE A 124 6.22 -13.56 -2.34
N ASP A 125 5.95 -13.69 -1.04
CA ASP A 125 4.61 -13.92 -0.51
C ASP A 125 3.65 -12.77 -0.85
N PHE A 126 4.12 -11.53 -0.71
CA PHE A 126 3.34 -10.36 -1.05
C PHE A 126 2.94 -10.37 -2.53
N LEU A 127 3.89 -10.63 -3.43
CA LEU A 127 3.62 -10.64 -4.88
C LEU A 127 2.66 -11.76 -5.28
N LEU A 128 2.80 -12.96 -4.72
CA LEU A 128 1.87 -14.06 -4.95
C LEU A 128 0.44 -13.68 -4.54
N TYR A 129 0.28 -13.12 -3.34
CA TYR A 129 -1.03 -12.70 -2.85
C TYR A 129 -1.65 -11.59 -3.74
N ILE A 130 -0.84 -10.67 -4.26
CA ILE A 130 -1.30 -9.64 -5.20
C ILE A 130 -1.72 -10.23 -6.55
N PHE A 131 -0.98 -11.21 -7.08
CA PHE A 131 -1.38 -11.88 -8.32
C PHE A 131 -2.71 -12.61 -8.16
N ASP A 132 -2.90 -13.34 -7.06
CA ASP A 132 -4.18 -13.97 -6.75
C ASP A 132 -5.32 -12.93 -6.64
N ALA A 133 -5.05 -11.78 -6.04
CA ALA A 133 -6.01 -10.69 -5.95
C ALA A 133 -6.39 -10.16 -7.35
N ILE A 134 -5.41 -9.98 -8.24
CA ILE A 134 -5.64 -9.51 -9.62
C ILE A 134 -6.44 -10.55 -10.41
N ASP A 135 -6.12 -11.84 -10.26
CA ASP A 135 -6.84 -12.91 -10.95
C ASP A 135 -8.26 -13.07 -10.43
N LEU A 136 -8.49 -12.99 -9.11
CA LEU A 136 -9.83 -12.93 -8.54
C LEU A 136 -10.61 -11.70 -9.04
N LEU A 137 -9.96 -10.54 -9.14
CA LEU A 137 -10.59 -9.34 -9.67
C LEU A 137 -11.03 -9.55 -11.12
N ARG A 138 -10.18 -10.15 -11.98
CA ARG A 138 -10.52 -10.47 -13.37
C ARG A 138 -11.73 -11.41 -13.45
N LEU A 139 -11.79 -12.43 -12.60
CA LEU A 139 -12.91 -13.38 -12.55
C LEU A 139 -14.22 -12.74 -12.10
N THR A 140 -14.18 -11.61 -11.38
CA THR A 140 -15.40 -10.87 -11.01
C THR A 140 -15.92 -9.91 -12.09
N VAL A 141 -15.19 -9.74 -13.20
CA VAL A 141 -15.56 -8.87 -14.34
C VAL A 141 -16.21 -9.66 -15.48
N ILE A 142 -15.97 -10.98 -15.55
CA ILE A 142 -16.49 -11.91 -16.57
C ILE A 142 -17.77 -12.57 -16.05
#